data_AF-A0A2G2JK70-F1
#
_entry.id   AF-A0A2G2JK70-F1
#
_cell.length_a   1.000
_cell.length_b   1.000
_cell.length_c   1.000
_cell.angle_alpha   90.00
_cell.angle_beta   90.00
_cell.angle_gamma   90.00
#
_symmetry.space_group_name_H-M   'P 1'
#
loop_
_entity.id
_entity.type
_entity.pdbx_description
1 polymer ?
#
loop_
_entity_poly.entity_id
_entity_poly.type
_entity_poly.pdbx_seq_one_letter_code
_entity_poly.pdbx_strand_id
1 'polypeptide(L)'
;MKKIISLLLFVASSSNANITIVNDDDPNEGLNDTTPVAPIAGNLGTTLGEQRLNVLNKAAEIINSSFDIQQTVHVSTTFDPLTCTSNSAVLGQASPSASFLDHDSQSIIPYALQNQLQGYDDNGNGSEIITQFNSSIDNNNSCLNNKNWYYGFDNESGSDESFLSTALHEIIHGMGFTSYLGRQAFAPYE
;
A
#
# COMPACT_ATOMS: atom_id res chain seq x y z
N MET A 1 35.47 39.71 -33.74
CA MET A 1 35.05 39.46 -32.34
C MET A 1 34.04 38.32 -32.36
N LYS A 2 34.43 37.09 -32.01
CA LYS A 2 33.54 35.92 -32.01
C LYS A 2 32.77 35.91 -30.69
N LYS A 3 31.44 36.12 -30.74
CA LYS A 3 30.55 35.90 -29.59
C LYS A 3 30.28 34.40 -29.51
N ILE A 4 30.85 33.76 -28.50
CA ILE A 4 30.50 32.38 -28.13
C ILE A 4 29.25 32.49 -27.25
N ILE A 5 28.12 32.03 -27.75
CA ILE A 5 26.89 31.88 -26.97
C ILE A 5 26.97 30.48 -26.34
N SER A 6 27.18 30.42 -25.02
CA SER A 6 27.08 29.18 -24.25
C SER A 6 25.61 28.88 -23.99
N LEU A 7 25.10 27.79 -24.56
CA LEU A 7 23.77 27.26 -24.27
C LEU A 7 23.88 26.33 -23.04
N LEU A 8 23.38 26.77 -21.88
CA LEU A 8 23.18 25.89 -20.73
C LEU A 8 21.97 24.98 -21.01
N LEU A 9 22.20 23.67 -21.15
CA LEU A 9 21.14 22.67 -21.00
C LEU A 9 20.88 22.47 -19.51
N PHE A 10 19.71 22.91 -19.03
CA PHE A 10 19.16 22.41 -17.77
C PHE A 10 18.57 21.03 -18.05
N VAL A 11 19.25 19.98 -17.59
CA VAL A 11 18.65 18.65 -17.48
C VAL A 11 17.75 18.71 -16.25
N ALA A 12 16.45 18.87 -16.47
CA ALA A 12 15.47 18.68 -15.39
C ALA A 12 15.44 17.19 -15.06
N SER A 13 16.18 16.77 -14.03
CA SER A 13 15.95 15.48 -13.41
C SER A 13 14.65 15.57 -12.63
N SER A 14 13.53 15.19 -13.24
CA SER A 14 12.31 14.91 -12.48
C SER A 14 12.52 13.61 -11.72
N SER A 15 12.94 13.67 -10.45
CA SER A 15 12.67 12.54 -9.57
C SER A 15 11.16 12.54 -9.34
N ASN A 16 10.44 11.59 -9.93
CA ASN A 16 9.07 11.35 -9.49
C ASN A 16 9.11 11.08 -7.98
N ALA A 17 8.21 11.72 -7.25
CA ALA A 17 8.02 11.33 -5.87
C ALA A 17 7.53 9.88 -5.81
N ASN A 18 7.77 9.23 -4.68
CA ASN A 18 7.58 7.79 -4.57
C ASN A 18 6.62 7.48 -3.43
N ILE A 19 5.74 6.51 -3.63
CA ILE A 19 5.10 5.80 -2.53
C ILE A 19 6.17 4.97 -1.80
N THR A 20 6.36 5.24 -0.51
CA THR A 20 7.37 4.60 0.33
C THR A 20 6.68 3.80 1.43
N ILE A 21 6.99 2.50 1.50
CA ILE A 21 6.49 1.63 2.56
C ILE A 21 7.31 1.86 3.83
N VAL A 22 6.63 2.18 4.92
CA VAL A 22 7.20 2.28 6.27
C VAL A 22 6.79 1.02 7.01
N ASN A 23 7.77 0.19 7.36
CA ASN A 23 7.55 -1.05 8.08
C ASN A 23 7.52 -0.76 9.59
N ASP A 24 6.35 -0.95 10.19
CA ASP A 24 6.11 -0.71 11.62
C ASP A 24 6.00 -2.00 12.44
N ASP A 25 6.26 -3.17 11.85
CA ASP A 25 6.31 -4.44 12.59
C ASP A 25 7.57 -4.54 13.46
N ASP A 26 7.48 -5.26 14.59
CA ASP A 26 8.65 -5.56 15.43
C ASP A 26 9.61 -6.56 14.74
N PRO A 27 10.84 -6.76 15.25
CA PRO A 27 11.75 -7.76 14.71
C PRO A 27 11.22 -9.20 14.81
N ASN A 28 11.36 -9.97 13.72
CA ASN A 28 10.96 -11.39 13.59
C ASN A 28 9.45 -11.66 13.50
N GLU A 29 8.65 -10.66 13.15
CA GLU A 29 7.22 -10.83 12.85
C GLU A 29 6.83 -10.07 11.59
N GLY A 30 5.62 -10.32 11.08
CA GLY A 30 5.04 -9.56 9.97
C GLY A 30 5.99 -9.38 8.78
N LEU A 31 6.25 -8.13 8.39
CA LEU A 31 7.19 -7.77 7.33
C LEU A 31 8.67 -8.05 7.67
N ASN A 32 9.00 -8.27 8.94
CA ASN A 32 10.32 -8.68 9.43
C ASN A 32 10.43 -10.18 9.76
N ASP A 33 9.43 -10.99 9.39
CA ASP A 33 9.42 -12.44 9.63
C ASP A 33 10.59 -13.13 8.90
N THR A 34 11.43 -13.83 9.67
CA THR A 34 12.66 -14.47 9.20
C THR A 34 12.47 -15.93 8.77
N THR A 35 11.23 -16.44 8.79
CA THR A 35 10.91 -17.81 8.36
C THR A 35 11.38 -18.04 6.92
N PRO A 36 12.28 -19.01 6.68
CA PRO A 36 12.79 -19.26 5.34
C PRO A 36 11.71 -19.78 4.39
N VAL A 37 11.64 -19.19 3.20
CA VAL A 37 10.75 -19.61 2.11
C VAL A 37 11.50 -19.58 0.78
N ALA A 38 11.07 -20.41 -0.18
CA ALA A 38 11.61 -20.34 -1.53
C ALA A 38 11.01 -19.13 -2.29
N PRO A 39 11.80 -18.46 -3.15
CA PRO A 39 11.27 -17.50 -4.11
C PRO A 39 10.06 -18.03 -4.88
N ILE A 40 9.11 -17.14 -5.17
CA ILE A 40 7.87 -17.50 -5.86
C ILE A 40 7.49 -16.46 -6.91
N ALA A 41 7.27 -16.91 -8.15
CA ALA A 41 6.64 -16.13 -9.21
C ALA A 41 7.09 -14.65 -9.33
N GLY A 42 8.41 -14.44 -9.46
CA GLY A 42 9.02 -13.12 -9.60
C GLY A 42 9.37 -12.42 -8.28
N ASN A 43 8.79 -12.84 -7.15
CA ASN A 43 9.21 -12.41 -5.83
C ASN A 43 10.42 -13.24 -5.36
N LEU A 44 11.58 -12.60 -5.34
CA LEU A 44 12.87 -13.23 -5.01
C LEU A 44 13.16 -13.32 -3.52
N GLY A 45 12.22 -12.89 -2.67
CA GLY A 45 12.37 -12.93 -1.22
C GLY A 45 12.61 -14.35 -0.71
N THR A 46 13.51 -14.47 0.26
CA THR A 46 13.95 -15.73 0.87
C THR A 46 13.45 -15.94 2.29
N THR A 47 12.81 -14.92 2.87
CA THR A 47 12.00 -15.05 4.08
C THR A 47 10.57 -14.60 3.82
N LEU A 48 9.65 -15.04 4.69
CA LEU A 48 8.24 -14.68 4.59
C LEU A 48 8.02 -13.17 4.69
N GLY A 49 8.70 -12.50 5.64
CA GLY A 49 8.67 -11.05 5.79
C GLY A 49 9.21 -10.33 4.56
N GLU A 50 10.32 -10.80 4.00
CA GLU A 50 10.90 -10.25 2.78
C GLU A 50 9.92 -10.37 1.60
N GLN A 51 9.24 -11.51 1.45
CA GLN A 51 8.24 -11.67 0.39
C GLN A 51 7.04 -10.73 0.58
N ARG A 52 6.52 -10.55 1.80
CA ARG A 52 5.45 -9.59 2.11
C ARG A 52 5.88 -8.16 1.75
N LEU A 53 7.06 -7.72 2.21
CA LEU A 53 7.58 -6.39 1.94
C LEU A 53 7.80 -6.15 0.44
N ASN A 54 8.30 -7.16 -0.28
CA ASN A 54 8.48 -7.10 -1.74
C ASN A 54 7.15 -6.89 -2.48
N VAL A 55 6.06 -7.53 -2.03
CA VAL A 55 4.72 -7.31 -2.60
C VAL A 55 4.23 -5.88 -2.37
N LEU A 56 4.42 -5.33 -1.17
CA LEU A 56 4.05 -3.94 -0.87
C LEU A 56 4.84 -2.95 -1.74
N ASN A 57 6.15 -3.17 -1.89
CA ASN A 57 6.97 -2.38 -2.80
C ASN A 57 6.54 -2.52 -4.27
N LYS A 58 6.10 -3.72 -4.67
CA LYS A 58 5.56 -3.93 -6.02
C LYS A 58 4.23 -3.20 -6.22
N ALA A 59 3.35 -3.20 -5.22
CA ALA A 59 2.11 -2.43 -5.24
C ALA A 59 2.41 -0.92 -5.37
N ALA A 60 3.34 -0.40 -4.57
CA ALA A 60 3.80 0.99 -4.67
C ALA A 60 4.32 1.33 -6.07
N GLU A 61 5.17 0.49 -6.67
CA GLU A 61 5.67 0.67 -8.05
C GLU A 61 4.51 0.77 -9.07
N ILE A 62 3.54 -0.15 -8.99
CA ILE A 62 2.38 -0.16 -9.89
C ILE A 62 1.56 1.13 -9.75
N ILE A 63 1.29 1.57 -8.53
CA ILE A 63 0.51 2.79 -8.27
C ILE A 63 1.26 4.03 -8.76
N ASN A 64 2.56 4.16 -8.46
CA ASN A 64 3.38 5.26 -8.99
C ASN A 64 3.44 5.29 -10.52
N SER A 65 3.35 4.13 -11.19
CA SER A 65 3.28 4.07 -12.65
C SER A 65 1.88 4.41 -13.22
N SER A 66 0.85 4.34 -12.38
CA SER A 66 -0.55 4.52 -12.75
C SER A 66 -1.07 5.93 -12.48
N PHE A 67 -0.49 6.63 -11.51
CA PHE A 67 -0.91 7.96 -11.07
C PHE A 67 0.25 8.96 -11.08
N ASP A 68 -0.09 10.23 -11.28
CA ASP A 68 0.87 11.32 -11.23
C ASP A 68 1.16 11.72 -9.76
N ILE A 69 2.16 11.05 -9.16
CA ILE A 69 2.57 11.28 -7.76
C ILE A 69 3.72 12.28 -7.73
N GLN A 70 3.42 13.49 -7.29
CA GLN A 70 4.36 14.62 -7.25
C GLN A 70 4.93 14.88 -5.86
N GLN A 71 4.20 14.49 -4.80
CA GLN A 71 4.69 14.50 -3.41
C GLN A 71 4.84 13.07 -2.91
N THR A 72 5.88 12.80 -2.10
CA THR A 72 6.13 11.48 -1.53
C THR A 72 4.95 11.08 -0.65
N VAL A 73 4.59 9.80 -0.68
CA VAL A 73 3.52 9.25 0.16
C VAL A 73 4.11 8.13 1.00
N HIS A 74 4.14 8.31 2.31
CA HIS A 74 4.59 7.33 3.28
C HIS A 74 3.40 6.47 3.73
N VAL A 75 3.56 5.15 3.60
CA VAL A 75 2.55 4.16 3.94
C VAL A 75 3.05 3.35 5.12
N SER A 76 2.62 3.74 6.32
CA SER A 76 2.79 2.96 7.55
C SER A 76 2.08 1.62 7.39
N THR A 77 2.79 0.54 7.63
CA THR A 77 2.30 -0.82 7.40
C THR A 77 2.69 -1.75 8.52
N THR A 78 1.71 -2.47 9.06
CA THR A 78 1.93 -3.65 9.89
C THR A 78 1.28 -4.89 9.28
N PHE A 79 1.76 -6.06 9.66
CA PHE A 79 1.24 -7.35 9.20
C PHE A 79 0.84 -8.20 10.42
N ASP A 80 -0.30 -7.83 10.99
CA ASP A 80 -0.81 -8.31 12.27
C ASP A 80 -2.09 -9.14 12.14
N PRO A 81 -2.47 -9.91 13.17
CA PRO A 81 -3.74 -10.63 13.17
C PRO A 81 -4.94 -9.70 13.02
N LEU A 82 -5.74 -9.93 11.99
CA LEU A 82 -7.09 -9.35 11.83
C LEU A 82 -8.15 -10.44 11.94
N THR A 83 -9.43 -10.03 11.98
CA THR A 83 -10.56 -10.96 12.06
C THR A 83 -10.45 -12.03 10.98
N CYS A 84 -10.53 -13.29 11.41
CA CYS A 84 -10.34 -14.44 10.55
C CYS A 84 -11.14 -15.62 11.12
N THR A 85 -11.97 -16.22 10.28
CA THR A 85 -12.85 -17.37 10.58
C THR A 85 -12.88 -18.30 9.37
N SER A 86 -13.51 -19.47 9.51
CA SER A 86 -13.62 -20.44 8.42
C SER A 86 -14.31 -19.90 7.18
N ASN A 87 -15.20 -18.92 7.36
CA ASN A 87 -16.07 -18.43 6.29
C ASN A 87 -15.81 -16.97 5.89
N SER A 88 -14.99 -16.24 6.64
CA SER A 88 -14.75 -14.81 6.42
C SER A 88 -13.46 -14.36 7.08
N ALA A 89 -12.77 -13.42 6.44
CA ALA A 89 -11.64 -12.71 7.01
C ALA A 89 -11.63 -11.26 6.53
N VAL A 90 -11.02 -10.39 7.33
CA VAL A 90 -10.54 -9.09 6.87
C VAL A 90 -9.16 -9.36 6.27
N LEU A 91 -8.99 -9.10 4.98
CA LEU A 91 -7.74 -9.33 4.26
C LEU A 91 -6.70 -8.24 4.57
N GLY A 92 -7.16 -6.99 4.50
CA GLY A 92 -6.43 -5.83 4.93
C GLY A 92 -7.40 -4.72 5.30
N GLN A 93 -6.85 -3.65 5.84
CA GLN A 93 -7.57 -2.40 6.09
C GLN A 93 -6.61 -1.24 5.92
N ALA A 94 -7.11 -0.13 5.41
CA ALA A 94 -6.38 1.11 5.30
C ALA A 94 -7.19 2.31 5.76
N SER A 95 -6.48 3.32 6.24
CA SER A 95 -7.04 4.66 6.42
C SER A 95 -6.01 5.73 6.08
N PRO A 96 -6.46 6.90 5.63
CA PRO A 96 -5.64 8.11 5.72
C PRO A 96 -5.25 8.36 7.18
N SER A 97 -4.03 8.81 7.45
CA SER A 97 -3.60 9.20 8.80
C SER A 97 -4.30 10.47 9.28
N ALA A 98 -4.72 11.32 8.34
CA ALA A 98 -5.60 12.46 8.56
C ALA A 98 -6.52 12.69 7.35
N SER A 99 -7.57 13.46 7.56
CA SER A 99 -8.43 13.97 6.49
C SER A 99 -8.85 15.39 6.80
N PHE A 100 -8.97 16.21 5.76
CA PHE A 100 -9.23 17.64 5.84
C PHE A 100 -10.59 17.95 5.22
N LEU A 101 -11.38 18.81 5.87
CA LEU A 101 -12.62 19.29 5.30
C LEU A 101 -12.33 20.54 4.47
N ASP A 102 -12.56 20.46 3.17
CA ASP A 102 -12.69 21.64 2.33
C ASP A 102 -14.12 22.18 2.47
N HIS A 103 -14.24 23.35 3.10
CA HIS A 103 -15.52 23.99 3.37
C HIS A 103 -16.18 24.59 2.12
N ASP A 104 -15.41 24.91 1.08
CA ASP A 104 -15.94 25.50 -0.14
C ASP A 104 -16.57 24.43 -1.03
N SER A 105 -15.90 23.28 -1.18
CA SER A 105 -16.42 22.13 -1.94
C SER A 105 -17.25 21.15 -1.11
N GLN A 106 -17.26 21.30 0.22
CA GLN A 106 -17.83 20.35 1.17
C GLN A 106 -17.26 18.92 1.02
N SER A 107 -16.00 18.83 0.59
CA SER A 107 -15.31 17.55 0.36
C SER A 107 -14.41 17.20 1.54
N ILE A 108 -14.28 15.91 1.80
CA ILE A 108 -13.25 15.39 2.71
C ILE A 108 -12.06 14.95 1.87
N ILE A 109 -10.89 15.50 2.17
CA ILE A 109 -9.64 15.31 1.43
C ILE A 109 -8.67 14.52 2.31
N PRO A 110 -8.35 13.26 1.98
CA PRO A 110 -7.30 12.47 2.63
C PRO A 110 -5.93 13.16 2.59
N TYR A 111 -5.09 12.88 3.58
CA TYR A 111 -3.78 13.53 3.69
C TYR A 111 -2.89 13.34 2.45
N ALA A 112 -2.78 12.11 1.94
CA ALA A 112 -2.00 11.86 0.73
C ALA A 112 -2.43 12.75 -0.44
N LEU A 113 -3.74 12.91 -0.65
CA LEU A 113 -4.31 13.77 -1.68
C LEU A 113 -4.09 15.25 -1.38
N GLN A 114 -4.22 15.67 -0.12
CA GLN A 114 -3.96 17.05 0.32
C GLN A 114 -2.53 17.49 -0.05
N ASN A 115 -1.52 16.64 0.21
CA ASN A 115 -0.14 16.92 -0.18
C ASN A 115 0.00 17.11 -1.70
N GLN A 116 -0.64 16.26 -2.51
CA GLN A 116 -0.62 16.43 -3.98
C GLN A 116 -1.27 17.75 -4.41
N LEU A 117 -2.40 18.13 -3.82
CA LEU A 117 -3.15 19.33 -4.20
C LEU A 117 -2.41 20.62 -3.83
N GLN A 118 -1.73 20.67 -2.68
CA GLN A 118 -0.99 21.85 -2.24
C GLN A 118 0.42 21.96 -2.85
N GLY A 119 0.94 20.86 -3.41
CA GLY A 119 2.24 20.82 -4.09
C GLY A 119 3.45 20.78 -3.15
N TYR A 120 3.25 20.43 -1.88
CA TYR A 120 4.31 20.18 -0.91
C TYR A 120 3.87 19.18 0.16
N ASP A 121 4.83 18.51 0.79
CA ASP A 121 4.63 17.62 1.94
C ASP A 121 4.65 18.43 3.26
N ASP A 122 3.56 18.39 4.01
CA ASP A 122 3.37 19.17 5.25
C ASP A 122 3.81 18.42 6.53
N ASN A 123 4.11 17.11 6.46
CA ASN A 123 4.53 16.33 7.63
C ASN A 123 5.94 15.72 7.51
N GLY A 124 6.61 15.88 6.37
CA GLY A 124 7.98 15.46 6.15
C GLY A 124 8.13 13.94 6.02
N ASN A 125 8.44 13.26 7.12
CA ASN A 125 8.55 11.79 7.14
C ASN A 125 7.37 11.15 7.91
N GLY A 126 6.32 11.93 8.20
CA GLY A 126 5.09 11.37 8.75
C GLY A 126 4.43 10.45 7.72
N SER A 127 3.60 9.51 8.19
CA SER A 127 2.83 8.67 7.28
C SER A 127 1.51 9.33 6.89
N GLU A 128 1.20 9.35 5.59
CA GLU A 128 -0.08 9.84 5.06
C GLU A 128 -1.14 8.74 5.10
N ILE A 129 -0.70 7.47 5.01
CA ILE A 129 -1.54 6.29 4.94
C ILE A 129 -1.09 5.32 6.01
N ILE A 130 -2.05 4.72 6.69
CA ILE A 130 -1.85 3.62 7.65
C ILE A 130 -2.55 2.40 7.06
N THR A 131 -1.83 1.28 6.99
CA THR A 131 -2.34 0.00 6.51
C THR A 131 -2.02 -1.12 7.49
N GLN A 132 -2.91 -2.10 7.55
CA GLN A 132 -2.69 -3.33 8.29
C GLN A 132 -3.20 -4.51 7.45
N PHE A 133 -2.39 -5.56 7.34
CA PHE A 133 -2.73 -6.76 6.58
C PHE A 133 -2.71 -8.01 7.47
N ASN A 134 -3.59 -8.96 7.18
CA ASN A 134 -3.90 -10.04 8.12
C ASN A 134 -2.86 -11.15 8.13
N SER A 135 -2.09 -11.26 9.21
CA SER A 135 -1.14 -12.36 9.39
C SER A 135 -1.78 -13.73 9.69
N SER A 136 -3.04 -13.75 10.12
CA SER A 136 -3.76 -15.00 10.45
C SER A 136 -4.14 -15.82 9.21
N ILE A 137 -3.94 -15.27 8.01
CA ILE A 137 -4.19 -15.98 6.75
C ILE A 137 -3.02 -16.90 6.40
N ASP A 138 -1.80 -16.69 6.91
CA ASP A 138 -0.71 -17.60 6.63
C ASP A 138 -0.79 -18.90 7.44
N ASN A 139 -0.49 -20.02 6.79
CA ASN A 139 -0.31 -21.36 7.38
C ASN A 139 -1.43 -21.75 8.36
N ASN A 140 -2.66 -21.36 8.04
CA ASN A 140 -3.80 -21.54 8.91
C ASN A 140 -4.57 -22.85 8.59
N ASN A 141 -5.36 -23.27 9.56
CA ASN A 141 -6.20 -24.48 9.51
C ASN A 141 -7.68 -24.18 9.78
N SER A 142 -8.07 -22.90 9.70
CA SER A 142 -9.47 -22.49 9.86
C SER A 142 -9.80 -21.10 9.33
N CYS A 143 -8.89 -20.37 8.69
CA CYS A 143 -9.18 -19.11 8.00
C CYS A 143 -9.61 -19.38 6.57
N LEU A 144 -10.76 -18.84 6.14
CA LEU A 144 -11.21 -18.91 4.74
C LEU A 144 -11.17 -20.34 4.16
N ASN A 145 -11.48 -21.36 4.97
CA ASN A 145 -11.34 -22.78 4.63
C ASN A 145 -9.91 -23.20 4.22
N ASN A 146 -8.90 -22.76 4.98
CA ASN A 146 -7.48 -23.08 4.81
C ASN A 146 -6.81 -22.43 3.59
N LYS A 147 -7.34 -21.31 3.11
CA LYS A 147 -6.65 -20.48 2.12
C LYS A 147 -5.49 -19.73 2.76
N ASN A 148 -4.42 -19.51 2.01
CA ASN A 148 -3.27 -18.73 2.44
C ASN A 148 -3.07 -17.48 1.58
N TRP A 149 -2.04 -16.70 1.91
CA TRP A 149 -1.57 -15.63 1.06
C TRP A 149 -0.72 -16.17 -0.08
N TYR A 150 -0.96 -15.61 -1.27
CA TYR A 150 -0.08 -15.72 -2.42
C TYR A 150 0.78 -14.46 -2.55
N TYR A 151 2.11 -14.66 -2.53
CA TYR A 151 3.11 -13.58 -2.55
C TYR A 151 3.81 -13.39 -3.90
N GLY A 152 3.37 -14.08 -4.96
CA GLY A 152 3.86 -13.86 -6.32
C GLY A 152 3.40 -12.53 -6.92
N PHE A 153 4.10 -12.08 -7.97
CA PHE A 153 3.75 -10.84 -8.68
C PHE A 153 2.87 -11.05 -9.91
N ASP A 154 2.66 -12.30 -10.31
CA ASP A 154 1.76 -12.67 -11.38
C ASP A 154 0.33 -12.92 -10.85
N ASN A 155 -0.55 -13.35 -11.76
CA ASN A 155 -1.90 -13.72 -11.38
C ASN A 155 -1.87 -15.08 -10.68
N GLU A 156 -2.36 -15.11 -9.44
CA GLU A 156 -2.51 -16.37 -8.72
C GLU A 156 -3.41 -17.33 -9.51
N SER A 157 -2.94 -18.56 -9.68
CA SER A 157 -3.65 -19.58 -10.49
C SER A 157 -4.32 -20.65 -9.64
N GLY A 158 -4.03 -20.66 -8.33
CA GLY A 158 -4.63 -21.53 -7.34
C GLY A 158 -5.82 -20.91 -6.61
N SER A 159 -6.00 -21.32 -5.36
CA SER A 159 -7.12 -20.91 -4.50
C SER A 159 -6.75 -19.88 -3.45
N ASP A 160 -5.46 -19.55 -3.32
CA ASP A 160 -4.94 -18.63 -2.32
C ASP A 160 -5.32 -17.17 -2.65
N GLU A 161 -5.29 -16.31 -1.64
CA GLU A 161 -5.64 -14.90 -1.79
C GLU A 161 -4.43 -14.11 -2.28
N SER A 162 -4.60 -13.28 -3.31
CA SER A 162 -3.51 -12.45 -3.83
C SER A 162 -3.18 -11.32 -2.87
N PHE A 163 -1.99 -11.36 -2.27
CA PHE A 163 -1.55 -10.27 -1.41
C PHE A 163 -1.31 -8.98 -2.22
N LEU A 164 -0.78 -9.09 -3.44
CA LEU A 164 -0.56 -7.94 -4.32
C LEU A 164 -1.86 -7.21 -4.65
N SER A 165 -2.93 -7.95 -4.98
CA SER A 165 -4.23 -7.36 -5.26
C SER A 165 -4.80 -6.64 -4.03
N THR A 166 -4.64 -7.24 -2.84
CA THR A 166 -5.10 -6.64 -1.58
C THR A 166 -4.30 -5.39 -1.24
N ALA A 167 -2.97 -5.45 -1.35
CA ALA A 167 -2.10 -4.30 -1.09
C ALA A 167 -2.41 -3.11 -2.01
N LEU A 168 -2.62 -3.37 -3.31
CA LEU A 168 -3.07 -2.34 -4.26
C LEU A 168 -4.39 -1.70 -3.82
N HIS A 169 -5.36 -2.52 -3.45
CA HIS A 169 -6.68 -2.06 -3.01
C HIS A 169 -6.61 -1.16 -1.79
N GLU A 170 -5.90 -1.59 -0.74
CA GLU A 170 -5.82 -0.88 0.52
C GLU A 170 -4.99 0.42 0.41
N ILE A 171 -3.88 0.42 -0.32
CA ILE A 171 -3.09 1.66 -0.53
C ILE A 171 -3.93 2.68 -1.31
N ILE A 172 -4.67 2.24 -2.34
CA ILE A 172 -5.57 3.11 -3.11
C ILE A 172 -6.70 3.68 -2.24
N HIS A 173 -7.24 2.92 -1.28
CA HIS A 173 -8.18 3.46 -0.29
C HIS A 173 -7.56 4.60 0.54
N GLY A 174 -6.32 4.42 1.02
CA GLY A 174 -5.58 5.47 1.73
C GLY A 174 -5.33 6.74 0.91
N MET A 175 -5.20 6.60 -0.42
CA MET A 175 -5.05 7.72 -1.35
C MET A 175 -6.34 8.50 -1.61
N GLY A 176 -7.50 7.99 -1.17
CA GLY A 176 -8.77 8.72 -1.24
C GLY A 176 -9.88 8.09 -2.01
N PHE A 177 -9.70 6.86 -2.49
CA PHE A 177 -10.80 6.07 -3.05
C PHE A 177 -11.62 5.44 -1.93
N THR A 178 -12.03 6.23 -0.95
CA THR A 178 -12.71 5.76 0.27
C THR A 178 -14.11 6.36 0.41
N SER A 179 -14.98 5.67 1.14
CA SER A 179 -16.28 6.20 1.56
C SER A 179 -16.22 6.50 3.05
N TYR A 180 -16.58 7.73 3.43
CA TYR A 180 -16.68 8.14 4.84
C TYR A 180 -18.01 7.76 5.49
N LEU A 181 -19.02 7.40 4.68
CA LEU A 181 -20.25 6.81 5.19
C LEU A 181 -20.01 5.32 5.45
N GLY A 182 -20.20 4.91 6.71
CA GLY A 182 -20.15 3.49 7.08
C GLY A 182 -21.28 2.71 6.43
N ARG A 183 -21.01 1.47 6.00
CA ARG A 183 -22.09 0.53 5.69
C ARG A 183 -22.83 0.20 6.98
N GLN A 184 -24.15 0.34 6.98
CA GLN A 184 -24.95 -0.39 7.95
C GLN A 184 -24.78 -1.89 7.68
N ALA A 185 -24.71 -2.70 8.75
CA ALA A 185 -24.53 -4.16 8.68
C ALA A 185 -25.65 -4.93 7.91
N PHE A 186 -26.60 -4.23 7.30
CA PHE A 186 -27.66 -4.77 6.47
C PHE A 186 -27.96 -3.83 5.29
N ALA A 187 -27.01 -3.70 4.37
CA ALA A 187 -27.34 -3.34 2.99
C ALA A 187 -26.98 -4.56 2.12
N PRO A 188 -27.96 -5.45 1.83
CA PRO A 188 -27.77 -6.44 0.78
C PRO A 188 -27.59 -5.73 -0.57
N TYR A 189 -27.18 -6.53 -1.57
CA TYR A 189 -26.98 -6.24 -2.99
C TYR A 189 -25.58 -5.73 -3.36
N GLU A 190 -24.93 -6.23 -4.41
CA GLU A 190 -25.22 -7.27 -5.42
C GLU A 190 -23.88 -7.67 -6.06
#